data_AF-A0A4Y2DYM5-F1
#
_entry.id   AF-A0A4Y2DYM5-F1
#
_cell.length_a   1.000
_cell.length_b   1.000
_cell.length_c   1.000
_cell.angle_alpha   90.00
_cell.angle_beta   90.00
_cell.angle_gamma   90.00
#
_symmetry.space_group_name_H-M   'P 1'
#
loop_
_entity.id
_entity.type
_entity.pdbx_description
1 polymer ?
#
loop_
_entity_poly.entity_id
_entity_poly.type
_entity_poly.pdbx_seq_one_letter_code
_entity_poly.pdbx_strand_id
1 'polypeptide(L)'
;MKLIGHFLREDSAVEVLRPIPPLCFRTDPNREQDHSVQLRAPKGDPFLLPKPLSYLKAEIKSAALSIWQDNWDNGETGRSTHDIVPRVSNKPVGWNREEIMFVTGHGPFPSYLLRFNLRAHDNCSCGDAIHYATKCPFTLSWHFQTPTVSLKLQWLKNILTNNFSRTRLRLLMRFICDENNLIVEDNH
;
A
#
# COMPACT_ATOMS: atom_id res chain seq x y z
N MET A 1 -24.94 -19.08 5.59
CA MET A 1 -23.87 -18.66 4.66
C MET A 1 -24.42 -17.60 3.70
N LYS A 2 -24.43 -16.34 4.12
CA LYS A 2 -24.63 -15.11 3.32
C LYS A 2 -24.62 -13.91 4.29
N LEU A 3 -24.36 -12.73 3.75
CA LEU A 3 -23.91 -11.47 4.38
C LEU A 3 -22.39 -11.49 4.58
N ILE A 4 -21.59 -10.75 3.82
CA ILE A 4 -21.61 -9.28 3.72
C ILE A 4 -21.43 -8.87 2.25
N GLY A 5 -22.51 -8.36 1.65
CA GLY A 5 -22.49 -7.60 0.41
C GLY A 5 -23.19 -6.28 0.71
N HIS A 6 -22.44 -5.27 1.15
CA HIS A 6 -22.75 -3.84 1.13
C HIS A 6 -21.73 -3.08 1.99
N PHE A 7 -20.52 -2.84 1.48
CA PHE A 7 -19.67 -1.70 1.90
C PHE A 7 -18.44 -1.55 0.99
N LEU A 8 -18.68 -1.35 -0.31
CA LEU A 8 -17.62 -0.92 -1.24
C LEU A 8 -18.12 0.31 -1.99
N ARG A 9 -17.98 1.46 -1.34
CA ARG A 9 -18.03 2.76 -2.00
C ARG A 9 -17.10 3.70 -1.23
N GLU A 10 -16.16 4.25 -1.99
CA GLU A 10 -15.26 5.38 -1.70
C GLU A 10 -13.98 5.09 -0.88
N ASP A 11 -12.86 5.57 -1.45
CA ASP A 11 -11.47 5.65 -0.95
C ASP A 11 -10.53 4.44 -1.05
N SER A 12 -10.32 3.97 -2.29
CA SER A 12 -9.19 3.11 -2.67
C SER A 12 -7.86 3.91 -2.67
N ALA A 13 -7.23 4.01 -1.49
CA ALA A 13 -5.87 4.53 -1.31
C ALA A 13 -5.06 3.78 -0.23
N VAL A 14 -5.69 2.82 0.46
CA VAL A 14 -5.21 2.32 1.75
C VAL A 14 -4.68 0.88 1.69
N GLU A 15 -4.88 0.16 0.59
CA GLU A 15 -4.77 -1.30 0.59
C GLU A 15 -3.45 -1.92 0.12
N VAL A 16 -2.43 -1.13 -0.23
CA VAL A 16 -1.13 -1.71 -0.66
C VAL A 16 0.02 -1.49 0.32
N LEU A 17 -0.23 -0.80 1.43
CA LEU A 17 0.70 -0.71 2.57
C LEU A 17 -0.01 -0.78 3.93
N ARG A 18 -1.21 -1.37 4.02
CA ARG A 18 -1.80 -1.79 5.29
C ARG A 18 -2.24 -3.25 5.22
N PRO A 19 -1.82 -4.10 6.16
CA PRO A 19 -2.68 -5.14 6.67
C PRO A 19 -3.70 -4.50 7.63
N ILE A 20 -4.98 -4.78 7.39
CA ILE A 20 -6.12 -4.90 8.32
C ILE A 20 -5.93 -4.26 9.72
N PRO A 21 -6.82 -3.32 10.14
CA PRO A 21 -6.66 -2.62 11.41
C PRO A 21 -6.67 -3.59 12.61
N PRO A 22 -5.74 -3.47 13.57
CA PRO A 22 -6.11 -3.81 14.93
C PRO A 22 -7.14 -2.77 15.35
N LEU A 23 -8.27 -3.24 15.88
CA LEU A 23 -9.22 -2.50 16.72
C LEU A 23 -8.74 -1.08 17.06
N CYS A 24 -9.39 -0.05 16.52
CA CYS A 24 -9.12 1.34 16.87
C CYS A 24 -9.32 1.55 18.38
N PHE A 25 -8.26 1.42 19.17
CA PHE A 25 -8.17 2.03 20.49
C PHE A 25 -7.47 3.37 20.33
N ARG A 26 -8.27 4.43 20.29
CA ARG A 26 -7.82 5.81 20.45
C ARG A 26 -7.24 5.91 21.86
N THR A 27 -5.92 6.01 22.00
CA THR A 27 -5.31 6.39 23.28
C THR A 27 -4.80 7.82 23.17
N ASP A 28 -5.37 8.68 24.01
CA ASP A 28 -5.02 10.09 24.21
C ASP A 28 -3.52 10.26 24.50
N PRO A 29 -2.82 11.31 24.00
CA PRO A 29 -1.37 11.47 24.19
C PRO A 29 -0.95 11.89 25.61
N ASN A 30 -1.89 12.05 26.55
CA ASN A 30 -1.68 12.80 27.79
C ASN A 30 -2.16 12.08 29.06
N ARG A 31 -1.77 10.81 29.28
CA ARG A 31 -1.85 10.23 30.63
C ARG A 31 -0.55 9.54 31.05
N GLU A 32 -0.11 10.00 32.20
CA GLU A 32 1.20 9.89 32.83
C GLU A 32 1.60 8.48 33.26
N GLN A 33 2.89 8.39 33.59
CA GLN A 33 3.55 7.38 34.41
C GLN A 33 2.64 6.81 35.49
N ASP A 34 2.47 5.48 35.54
CA ASP A 34 2.24 4.83 36.83
C ASP A 34 2.59 3.33 36.83
N HIS A 35 2.99 2.89 38.02
CA HIS A 35 3.42 1.56 38.42
C HIS A 35 2.28 0.54 38.33
N SER A 36 2.62 -0.73 38.04
CA SER A 36 1.76 -1.94 38.15
C SER A 36 0.27 -1.76 37.77
N VAL A 37 -0.06 -2.04 36.51
CA VAL A 37 -1.46 -2.05 36.01
C VAL A 37 -2.22 -3.24 36.58
N GLN A 38 -3.27 -2.97 37.36
CA GLN A 38 -4.18 -3.97 37.92
C GLN A 38 -5.52 -3.93 37.17
N LEU A 39 -5.82 -4.94 36.35
CA LEU A 39 -7.11 -5.09 35.69
C LEU A 39 -8.06 -5.82 36.64
N ARG A 40 -9.21 -5.21 36.97
CA ARG A 40 -10.17 -5.75 37.95
C ARG A 40 -11.38 -6.35 37.23
N ALA A 41 -11.60 -7.66 37.40
CA ALA A 41 -12.81 -8.35 36.95
C ALA A 41 -13.97 -8.11 37.95
N PRO A 42 -15.25 -8.21 37.54
CA PRO A 42 -16.39 -7.88 38.41
C PRO A 42 -16.50 -8.77 39.66
N LYS A 43 -15.93 -9.97 39.63
CA LYS A 43 -15.79 -10.91 40.76
C LYS A 43 -14.60 -11.83 40.49
N GLY A 44 -13.42 -11.50 41.01
CA GLY A 44 -12.22 -12.33 40.88
C GLY A 44 -10.98 -11.58 41.38
N ASP A 45 -10.02 -12.33 41.93
CA ASP A 45 -8.78 -11.78 42.45
C ASP A 45 -8.06 -10.92 41.42
N PRO A 46 -7.33 -9.88 41.84
CA PRO A 46 -6.67 -8.98 40.90
C PRO A 46 -5.64 -9.74 40.05
N PHE A 47 -5.81 -9.72 38.73
CA PHE A 47 -4.79 -10.22 37.82
C PHE A 47 -3.58 -9.31 37.87
N LEU A 48 -2.49 -9.80 38.46
CA LEU A 48 -1.19 -9.15 38.41
C LEU A 48 -0.48 -9.58 37.13
N LEU A 49 -0.21 -8.62 36.25
CA LEU A 49 0.62 -8.88 35.09
C LEU A 49 2.08 -9.02 35.56
N PRO A 50 2.81 -10.09 35.17
CA PRO A 50 4.20 -10.29 35.57
C PRO A 50 5.16 -9.20 35.06
N LYS A 51 4.74 -8.45 34.03
CA LYS A 51 5.52 -7.39 33.38
C LYS A 51 4.63 -6.19 33.07
N PRO A 52 5.20 -4.97 32.96
CA PRO A 52 4.44 -3.80 32.56
C PRO A 52 3.76 -3.98 31.20
N LEU A 53 2.58 -3.39 31.04
CA LEU A 53 1.82 -3.43 29.79
C LEU A 53 2.64 -2.90 28.59
N SER A 54 3.48 -1.88 28.81
CA SER A 54 4.37 -1.32 27.79
C SER A 54 5.36 -2.35 27.26
N TYR A 55 5.93 -3.16 28.15
CA TYR A 55 6.84 -4.24 27.80
C TYR A 55 6.11 -5.31 26.99
N LEU A 56 4.95 -5.77 27.44
CA LEU A 56 4.16 -6.78 26.72
C LEU A 56 3.76 -6.28 25.31
N LYS A 57 3.35 -5.01 25.20
CA LYS A 57 3.08 -4.37 23.91
C LYS A 57 4.31 -4.33 23.00
N ALA A 58 5.50 -4.08 23.54
CA ALA A 58 6.74 -4.08 22.77
C ALA A 58 7.10 -5.48 22.26
N GLU A 59 7.00 -6.50 23.11
CA GLU A 59 7.25 -7.90 22.73
C GLU A 59 6.30 -8.36 21.63
N ILE A 60 5.00 -8.10 21.77
CA ILE A 60 4.00 -8.47 20.74
C ILE A 60 4.31 -7.77 19.42
N LYS A 61 4.65 -6.48 19.45
CA LYS A 61 5.03 -5.74 18.23
C LYS A 61 6.28 -6.32 17.58
N SER A 62 7.29 -6.68 18.39
CA SER A 62 8.53 -7.27 17.91
C SER A 62 8.29 -8.64 17.25
N ALA A 63 7.56 -9.52 17.93
CA ALA A 63 7.19 -10.84 17.41
C ALA A 63 6.36 -10.74 16.12
N ALA A 64 5.39 -9.84 16.09
CA ALA A 64 4.60 -9.57 14.89
C ALA A 64 5.52 -9.12 13.74
N LEU A 65 6.38 -8.13 13.95
CA LEU A 65 7.30 -7.66 12.92
C LEU A 65 8.21 -8.77 12.38
N SER A 66 8.68 -9.69 13.24
CA SER A 66 9.48 -10.84 12.80
C SER A 66 8.70 -11.75 11.86
N ILE A 67 7.50 -12.18 12.27
CA ILE A 67 6.63 -13.03 11.45
C ILE A 67 6.30 -12.35 10.12
N TRP A 68 6.03 -11.04 10.15
CA TRP A 68 5.75 -10.26 8.96
C TRP A 68 6.96 -10.16 8.04
N GLN A 69 8.16 -9.97 8.58
CA GLN A 69 9.39 -9.95 7.80
C GLN A 69 9.64 -11.30 7.13
N ASP A 70 9.47 -12.40 7.87
CA ASP A 70 9.64 -13.76 7.33
C ASP A 70 8.67 -14.01 6.17
N ASN A 71 7.40 -13.63 6.33
CA ASN A 71 6.42 -13.73 5.25
C ASN A 71 6.77 -12.82 4.06
N TRP A 72 7.32 -11.63 4.32
CA TRP A 72 7.71 -10.69 3.27
C TRP A 72 8.90 -11.21 2.44
N ASP A 73 9.89 -11.80 3.10
CA ASP A 73 11.08 -12.35 2.45
C ASP A 73 10.77 -13.61 1.64
N ASN A 74 9.89 -14.47 2.16
CA ASN A 74 9.54 -15.75 1.52
C ASN A 74 8.31 -15.68 0.59
N GLY A 75 7.59 -14.55 0.57
CA GLY A 75 6.40 -14.38 -0.26
C GLY A 75 6.71 -14.23 -1.75
N GLU A 76 5.87 -14.83 -2.61
CA GLU A 76 6.00 -14.74 -4.07
C GLU A 76 5.31 -13.51 -4.68
N THR A 77 4.34 -12.92 -3.99
CA THR A 77 3.61 -11.74 -4.47
C THR A 77 4.30 -10.45 -4.05
N GLY A 78 4.22 -9.40 -4.89
CA GLY A 78 4.73 -8.07 -4.52
C GLY A 78 6.26 -7.94 -4.54
N ARG A 79 6.98 -8.86 -5.21
CA ARG A 79 8.45 -8.87 -5.28
C ARG A 79 9.06 -7.54 -5.74
N SER A 80 8.47 -6.86 -6.71
CA SER A 80 8.93 -5.54 -7.14
C SER A 80 8.89 -4.49 -6.03
N THR A 81 7.94 -4.60 -5.10
CA THR A 81 7.83 -3.72 -3.93
C THR A 81 8.83 -4.15 -2.86
N HIS A 82 9.03 -5.45 -2.65
CA HIS A 82 10.06 -6.00 -1.76
C HIS A 82 11.46 -5.51 -2.16
N ASP A 83 11.79 -5.55 -3.44
CA ASP A 83 13.10 -5.15 -3.95
C ASP A 83 13.44 -3.66 -3.69
N ILE A 84 12.41 -2.83 -3.46
CA ILE A 84 12.53 -1.41 -3.09
C ILE A 84 12.47 -1.22 -1.58
N VAL A 85 11.54 -1.91 -0.91
CA VAL A 85 11.31 -1.85 0.53
C VAL A 85 11.45 -3.26 1.11
N PRO A 86 12.68 -3.76 1.30
CA PRO A 86 12.91 -5.14 1.72
C PRO A 86 12.62 -5.36 3.21
N ARG A 87 12.56 -4.28 3.99
CA ARG A 87 12.36 -4.36 5.44
C ARG A 87 10.97 -3.88 5.84
N VAL A 88 10.23 -4.74 6.52
CA VAL A 88 8.98 -4.39 7.18
C VAL A 88 9.27 -3.45 8.35
N SER A 89 8.47 -2.40 8.46
CA SER A 89 8.63 -1.37 9.48
C SER A 89 7.28 -0.79 9.86
N ASN A 90 7.14 -0.37 11.11
CA ASN A 90 5.98 0.40 11.58
C ASN A 90 6.03 1.87 11.13
N LYS A 91 7.14 2.31 10.50
CA LYS A 91 7.26 3.67 9.96
C LYS A 91 6.77 3.67 8.51
N PRO A 92 5.98 4.67 8.10
CA PRO A 92 5.60 4.80 6.69
C PRO A 92 6.85 5.06 5.84
N VAL A 93 6.83 4.54 4.61
CA VAL A 93 7.95 4.67 3.65
C VAL A 93 8.09 6.11 3.11
N GLY A 94 7.14 7.00 3.43
CA GLY A 94 7.13 8.39 2.94
C GLY A 94 6.67 8.50 1.49
N TRP A 95 6.03 7.46 0.97
CA TRP A 95 5.36 7.49 -0.33
C TRP A 95 3.93 7.97 -0.20
N ASN A 96 3.46 8.72 -1.20
CA ASN A 96 2.07 9.12 -1.28
C ASN A 96 1.23 8.07 -2.04
N ARG A 97 -0.09 8.30 -2.12
CA ARG A 97 -1.04 7.38 -2.78
C ARG A 97 -0.63 7.07 -4.22
N GLU A 98 -0.30 8.10 -4.99
CA GLU A 98 0.06 7.97 -6.40
C GLU A 98 1.34 7.14 -6.61
N GLU A 99 2.35 7.37 -5.78
CA GLU A 99 3.61 6.60 -5.81
C GLU A 99 3.38 5.14 -5.42
N ILE A 100 2.56 4.89 -4.41
CA ILE A 100 2.19 3.52 -3.98
C ILE A 100 1.47 2.79 -5.12
N MET A 101 0.48 3.43 -5.75
CA MET A 101 -0.24 2.86 -6.90
C MET A 101 0.71 2.49 -8.03
N PHE A 102 1.61 3.40 -8.39
CA PHE A 102 2.57 3.17 -9.46
C PHE A 102 3.51 2.00 -9.17
N VAL A 103 4.16 1.97 -8.00
CA VAL A 103 5.16 0.95 -7.65
C VAL A 103 4.54 -0.44 -7.58
N THR A 104 3.32 -0.50 -7.07
CA THR A 104 2.63 -1.76 -6.85
C THR A 104 1.87 -2.23 -8.10
N GLY A 105 1.72 -1.35 -9.09
CA GLY A 105 0.90 -1.59 -10.27
C GLY A 105 -0.60 -1.65 -9.94
N HIS A 106 -1.01 -1.15 -8.78
CA HIS A 106 -2.42 -1.05 -8.39
C HIS A 106 -3.03 0.26 -8.89
N GLY A 107 -4.36 0.26 -9.02
CA GLY A 107 -5.13 1.43 -9.41
C GLY A 107 -5.78 1.21 -10.75
N PRO A 108 -6.07 2.27 -11.51
CA PRO A 108 -6.87 2.17 -12.71
C PRO A 108 -6.00 1.82 -13.93
N PHE A 109 -5.20 0.76 -13.80
CA PHE A 109 -4.42 0.19 -14.89
C PHE A 109 -5.19 -0.99 -15.50
N PRO A 110 -5.36 -1.06 -16.83
CA PRO A 110 -6.11 -2.15 -17.46
C PRO A 110 -5.58 -3.55 -17.08
N SER A 111 -4.26 -3.72 -17.04
CA SER A 111 -3.61 -4.97 -16.59
C SER A 111 -3.99 -5.39 -15.17
N TYR A 112 -4.13 -4.42 -14.25
CA TYR A 112 -4.59 -4.66 -12.89
C TYR A 112 -6.08 -5.01 -12.85
N LEU A 113 -6.91 -4.21 -13.51
CA LEU A 113 -8.36 -4.41 -13.52
C LEU A 113 -8.77 -5.75 -14.14
N LEU A 114 -8.09 -6.17 -15.21
CA LEU A 114 -8.29 -7.48 -15.83
C LEU A 114 -7.92 -8.63 -14.88
N ARG A 115 -6.76 -8.53 -14.21
CA ARG A 115 -6.31 -9.56 -13.26
C ARG A 115 -7.29 -9.81 -12.11
N PHE A 116 -8.00 -8.77 -11.68
CA PHE A 116 -8.98 -8.85 -10.59
C PHE A 116 -10.43 -8.98 -11.08
N ASN A 117 -10.65 -9.25 -12.38
CA ASN A 117 -11.98 -9.36 -12.99
C ASN A 117 -12.87 -8.13 -12.75
N LEU A 118 -12.26 -6.96 -12.58
CA LEU A 118 -12.95 -5.67 -12.45
C LEU A 118 -13.29 -5.07 -13.82
N ARG A 119 -12.66 -5.58 -14.89
CA ARG A 119 -12.97 -5.27 -16.29
C ARG A 119 -12.90 -6.56 -17.11
N ALA A 120 -13.84 -6.72 -18.05
CA ALA A 120 -13.93 -7.92 -18.89
C ALA A 120 -12.95 -7.94 -20.07
N HIS A 121 -12.54 -6.76 -20.54
CA HIS A 121 -11.74 -6.61 -21.76
C HIS A 121 -10.67 -5.53 -21.60
N ASP A 122 -9.53 -5.76 -22.24
CA ASP A 122 -8.44 -4.79 -22.31
C ASP A 122 -8.68 -3.83 -23.49
N ASN A 123 -9.58 -2.85 -23.30
CA ASN A 123 -9.94 -1.91 -24.38
C ASN A 123 -8.87 -0.83 -24.63
N CYS A 124 -7.83 -0.72 -23.78
CA CYS A 124 -6.67 0.14 -24.04
C CYS A 124 -5.51 -0.79 -24.39
N SER A 125 -4.74 -0.48 -25.44
CA SER A 125 -3.41 -1.09 -25.63
C SER A 125 -2.40 -0.73 -24.52
N CYS A 126 -2.86 0.09 -23.57
CA CYS A 126 -2.13 0.72 -22.49
C CYS A 126 -2.02 -0.26 -21.32
N GLY A 127 -0.93 -1.02 -21.28
CA GLY A 127 -0.78 -2.16 -20.37
C GLY A 127 -0.64 -1.79 -18.87
N ASP A 128 0.59 -1.83 -18.37
CA ASP A 128 0.90 -1.64 -16.96
C ASP A 128 1.34 -0.20 -16.64
N ALA A 129 1.60 0.08 -15.36
CA ALA A 129 2.07 1.37 -14.90
C ALA A 129 3.32 1.86 -15.68
N ILE A 130 4.23 0.94 -16.05
CA ILE A 130 5.47 1.28 -16.75
C ILE A 130 5.18 1.69 -18.19
N HIS A 131 4.23 1.02 -18.86
CA HIS A 131 3.78 1.44 -20.18
C HIS A 131 3.32 2.90 -20.17
N TYR A 132 2.47 3.28 -19.21
CA TYR A 132 2.04 4.67 -19.04
C TYR A 132 3.18 5.64 -18.75
N ALA A 133 4.18 5.21 -17.98
CA ALA A 133 5.33 6.06 -17.67
C ALA A 133 6.34 6.19 -18.80
N THR A 134 6.32 5.37 -19.85
CA THR A 134 7.45 5.28 -20.79
C THR A 134 7.09 5.19 -22.27
N LYS A 135 5.86 4.78 -22.62
CA LYS A 135 5.49 4.43 -24.00
C LYS A 135 4.09 4.89 -24.42
N CYS A 136 3.17 5.06 -23.48
CA CYS A 136 1.77 5.36 -23.79
C CYS A 136 1.62 6.70 -24.55
N PRO A 137 0.99 6.71 -25.73
CA PRO A 137 0.79 7.95 -26.50
C PRO A 137 0.00 9.02 -25.75
N PHE A 138 -0.91 8.63 -24.86
CA PHE A 138 -1.74 9.57 -24.09
C PHE A 138 -0.96 10.31 -23.00
N THR A 139 0.25 9.85 -22.64
CA THR A 139 1.03 10.40 -21.53
C THR A 139 2.41 10.92 -21.94
N LEU A 140 2.61 11.21 -23.23
CA LEU A 140 3.90 11.65 -23.80
C LEU A 140 4.58 12.75 -22.98
N SER A 141 3.83 13.73 -22.50
CA SER A 141 4.35 14.87 -21.71
C SER A 141 4.96 14.47 -20.36
N TRP A 142 4.65 13.29 -19.84
CA TRP A 142 5.14 12.80 -18.54
C TRP A 142 6.13 11.65 -18.66
N HIS A 143 6.53 11.27 -19.88
CA HIS A 143 7.38 10.10 -20.10
C HIS A 143 8.73 10.20 -19.39
N PHE A 144 9.05 9.12 -18.70
CA PHE A 144 10.37 8.77 -18.23
C PHE A 144 11.11 8.00 -19.32
N GLN A 145 12.43 8.04 -19.26
CA GLN A 145 13.25 7.18 -20.10
C GLN A 145 12.87 5.73 -19.89
N THR A 146 12.65 4.97 -20.97
CA THR A 146 12.32 3.55 -20.87
C THR A 146 13.50 2.79 -20.25
N PRO A 147 13.29 2.05 -19.13
CA PRO A 147 14.36 1.23 -18.57
C PRO A 147 14.57 -0.03 -19.40
N THR A 148 15.80 -0.55 -19.40
CA THR A 148 16.04 -1.94 -19.78
C THR A 148 15.49 -2.88 -18.71
N VAL A 149 15.18 -4.12 -19.07
CA VAL A 149 14.63 -5.13 -18.15
C VAL A 149 15.53 -5.29 -16.91
N SER A 150 16.85 -5.34 -17.11
CA SER A 150 17.83 -5.49 -16.03
C SER A 150 17.96 -4.28 -15.11
N LEU A 151 17.62 -3.07 -15.58
CA LEU A 151 17.74 -1.81 -14.82
C LEU A 151 16.42 -1.31 -14.25
N LYS A 152 15.32 -2.06 -14.42
CA LYS A 152 13.98 -1.67 -13.98
C LYS A 152 13.92 -1.27 -12.50
N LEU A 153 14.59 -2.02 -11.62
CA LEU A 153 14.62 -1.71 -10.20
C LEU A 153 15.36 -0.40 -9.90
N GLN A 154 16.54 -0.21 -10.48
CA GLN A 154 17.32 1.02 -10.29
C GLN A 154 16.59 2.24 -10.84
N TRP A 155 15.91 2.06 -11.97
CA TRP A 155 15.07 3.10 -12.57
C TRP A 155 13.92 3.52 -11.63
N LEU A 156 13.20 2.56 -11.04
CA LEU A 156 12.18 2.86 -10.03
C LEU A 156 12.76 3.62 -8.83
N LYS A 157 13.90 3.16 -8.30
CA LYS A 157 14.59 3.83 -7.17
C LYS A 157 14.97 5.27 -7.52
N ASN A 158 15.47 5.53 -8.72
CA ASN A 158 15.82 6.88 -9.18
C ASN A 158 14.60 7.80 -9.24
N ILE A 159 13.46 7.30 -9.73
CA ILE A 159 12.20 8.06 -9.76
C ILE A 159 11.75 8.41 -8.34
N LEU A 160 11.79 7.44 -7.42
CA LEU A 160 11.30 7.60 -6.05
C LEU A 160 12.25 8.39 -5.14
N THR A 161 13.50 8.60 -5.56
CA THR A 161 14.49 9.37 -4.80
C THR A 161 14.52 10.84 -5.22
N ASN A 162 14.34 11.14 -6.51
CA ASN A 162 14.42 12.50 -7.03
C ASN A 162 13.07 13.24 -6.91
N ASN A 163 13.04 14.40 -6.24
CA ASN A 163 11.81 15.17 -6.02
C ASN A 163 11.11 15.63 -7.32
N PHE A 164 11.86 16.01 -8.36
CA PHE A 164 11.29 16.39 -9.65
C PHE A 164 10.63 15.19 -10.32
N SER A 165 11.31 14.04 -10.34
CA SER A 165 10.76 12.78 -10.84
C SER A 165 9.51 12.36 -10.08
N ARG A 166 9.50 12.47 -8.74
CA ARG A 166 8.31 12.19 -7.92
C ARG A 166 7.16 13.11 -8.26
N THR A 167 7.39 14.41 -8.40
CA THR A 167 6.35 15.36 -8.81
C THR A 167 5.78 15.02 -10.18
N ARG A 168 6.64 14.71 -11.16
CA ARG A 168 6.18 14.29 -12.49
C ARG A 168 5.37 12.99 -12.43
N LEU A 169 5.81 12.01 -11.63
CA LEU A 169 5.08 10.77 -11.42
C LEU A 169 3.69 11.02 -10.82
N ARG A 170 3.59 11.90 -9.82
CA ARG A 170 2.30 12.25 -9.19
C ARG A 170 1.34 12.88 -10.20
N LEU A 171 1.83 13.79 -11.04
CA LEU A 171 1.01 14.41 -12.09
C LEU A 171 0.52 13.38 -13.11
N LEU A 172 1.40 12.49 -13.57
CA LEU A 172 1.04 11.36 -14.42
C LEU A 172 -0.05 10.50 -13.79
N MET A 173 0.13 10.12 -12.52
CA MET A 173 -0.82 9.25 -11.83
C MET A 173 -2.17 9.90 -11.58
N ARG A 174 -2.21 11.21 -11.32
CA ARG A 174 -3.46 11.98 -11.22
C ARG A 174 -4.18 12.03 -12.55
N PHE A 175 -3.47 12.37 -13.62
CA PHE A 175 -3.99 12.35 -14.97
C PHE A 175 -4.62 10.99 -15.31
N ILE A 176 -3.91 9.89 -15.04
CA ILE A 176 -4.45 8.54 -15.24
C ILE A 176 -5.69 8.31 -14.36
N CYS A 177 -5.69 8.71 -13.10
CA CYS A 177 -6.85 8.52 -12.22
C CYS A 177 -8.08 9.33 -12.68
N ASP A 178 -7.88 10.54 -13.18
CA ASP A 178 -8.94 11.46 -13.57
C ASP A 178 -9.51 11.10 -14.96
N GLU A 179 -8.63 10.74 -15.91
CA GLU A 179 -9.00 10.38 -17.29
C GLU A 179 -9.46 8.93 -17.48
N ASN A 180 -9.38 8.08 -16.45
CA ASN A 180 -10.02 6.75 -16.53
C ASN A 180 -11.56 6.82 -16.56
N ASN A 181 -12.15 8.02 -16.41
CA ASN A 181 -13.54 8.27 -16.78
C ASN A 181 -13.76 8.40 -18.31
N LEU A 182 -12.70 8.57 -19.12
CA LEU A 182 -12.78 8.76 -20.58
C LEU A 182 -12.59 7.46 -21.38
N ILE A 183 -12.14 6.35 -20.78
CA ILE A 183 -12.00 5.04 -21.45
C ILE A 183 -13.31 4.21 -21.37
N VAL A 184 -14.43 4.87 -21.03
CA VAL A 184 -15.79 4.27 -21.00
C VAL A 184 -16.62 4.69 -22.23
N GLU A 185 -16.20 5.70 -22.99
CA GLU A 185 -16.93 6.13 -24.18
C GLU A 185 -16.22 5.65 -25.45
N ASP A 186 -16.61 4.46 -25.90
CA ASP A 186 -16.97 4.20 -27.30
C ASP A 186 -17.51 2.77 -27.41
N ASN A 187 -18.79 2.63 -27.08
CA ASN A 187 -19.62 1.53 -27.54
C ASN A 187 -20.85 2.16 -28.19
N HIS A 188 -20.75 2.39 -29.50
CA HIS A 188 -21.91 2.40 -30.37
C HIS A 188 -21.93 1.11 -31.19
#